data_AF-A0A9D5XTY8-F1
#
_entry.id   AF-A0A9D5XTY8-F1
#
_cell.length_a   1.000
_cell.length_b   1.000
_cell.length_c   1.000
_cell.angle_alpha   90.00
_cell.angle_beta   90.00
_cell.angle_gamma   90.00
#
_symmetry.space_group_name_H-M   'P 1'
#
loop_
_entity.id
_entity.type
_entity.pdbx_description
1 polymer ?
#
loop_
_entity_poly.entity_id
_entity_poly.type
_entity_poly.pdbx_seq_one_letter_code
_entity_poly.pdbx_strand_id
1 'polypeptide(L)'
;MSKTDKTLLWMVLCLLGMALSLGLGAVWLNIERMDMAYDLRKMEKSLRQKEDLAEKLTVERNNLVSPYELKKLAGRLGLGVAAPGQIRRIAD
;
A
#
# COMPACT_ATOMS: atom_id res chain seq x y z
N MET A 1 -57.05 32.26 7.89
CA MET A 1 -55.71 31.81 8.31
C MET A 1 -54.99 33.01 8.89
N SER A 2 -54.77 32.99 10.21
CA SER A 2 -54.18 34.10 10.96
C SER A 2 -52.73 34.34 10.51
N LYS A 3 -52.20 35.55 10.67
CA LYS A 3 -50.80 35.87 10.33
C LYS A 3 -49.81 34.92 11.02
N THR A 4 -50.14 34.49 12.24
CA THR A 4 -49.39 33.51 13.03
C THR A 4 -49.32 32.12 12.39
N ASP A 5 -50.39 31.67 11.74
CA ASP A 5 -50.45 30.35 11.10
C ASP A 5 -49.55 30.32 9.86
N LYS A 6 -49.50 31.43 9.11
CA LYS A 6 -48.61 31.58 7.96
C LYS A 6 -47.15 31.60 8.39
N THR A 7 -46.80 32.32 9.46
CA THR A 7 -45.42 32.33 9.97
C THR A 7 -44.98 30.97 10.50
N LEU A 8 -45.86 30.23 11.17
CA LEU A 8 -45.59 28.86 11.60
C LEU A 8 -45.37 27.92 10.41
N LEU A 9 -46.21 28.02 9.38
CA LEU A 9 -46.08 27.22 8.17
C LEU A 9 -44.74 27.48 7.47
N TRP A 10 -44.30 28.74 7.34
CA TRP A 10 -43.00 29.08 6.77
C TRP A 10 -41.83 28.55 7.62
N MET A 11 -41.92 28.65 8.95
CA MET A 11 -40.89 28.09 9.84
C MET A 11 -40.77 26.57 9.69
N VAL A 12 -41.90 25.86 9.63
CA VAL A 12 -41.92 24.40 9.43
C VAL A 12 -41.31 24.03 8.07
N LEU A 13 -41.67 24.75 7.00
CA LEU A 13 -41.09 24.53 5.67
C LEU A 13 -39.57 24.74 5.65
N CYS A 14 -39.07 25.81 6.28
CA CYS A 14 -37.64 26.06 6.36
C CYS A 14 -36.90 24.97 7.15
N LEU A 15 -37.47 24.51 8.26
CA LEU A 15 -36.90 23.43 9.06
C LEU A 15 -36.82 22.12 8.25
N LEU A 16 -37.89 21.81 7.52
CA LEU A 16 -37.98 20.61 6.70
C LEU A 16 -36.99 20.66 5.53
N GLY A 17 -36.82 21.84 4.91
CA GLY A 17 -35.80 22.09 3.89
C GLY A 17 -34.38 21.90 4.43
N MET A 18 -34.07 22.45 5.60
CA MET A 18 -32.77 22.25 6.25
C MET A 18 -32.52 20.77 6.57
N ALA A 19 -33.50 20.07 7.14
CA ALA A 19 -33.38 18.64 7.45
C ALA A 19 -33.09 17.81 6.19
N LEU A 20 -33.76 18.09 5.07
CA LEU A 20 -33.51 17.43 3.79
C LEU A 20 -32.11 17.72 3.25
N SER A 21 -31.67 18.98 3.28
CA SER A 21 -30.31 19.33 2.82
C SER A 21 -29.21 18.67 3.65
N LEU A 22 -29.40 18.56 4.97
CA LEU A 22 -28.47 17.88 5.86
C LEU A 22 -28.47 16.38 5.62
N GLY A 23 -29.64 15.77 5.42
CA GLY A 23 -29.75 14.36 5.05
C GLY A 23 -29.04 14.05 3.74
N LEU A 24 -29.23 14.89 2.72
CA LEU A 24 -28.56 14.73 1.41
C LEU A 24 -27.04 14.91 1.55
N GLY A 25 -26.60 15.95 2.28
CA GLY A 25 -25.19 16.18 2.55
C GLY A 25 -24.54 15.04 3.33
N ALA A 26 -25.25 14.43 4.28
CA ALA A 26 -24.78 13.28 5.03
C ALA A 26 -24.59 12.05 4.14
N VAL A 27 -25.51 11.79 3.21
CA VAL A 27 -25.37 10.70 2.22
C VAL A 27 -24.16 10.95 1.31
N TRP A 28 -23.99 12.19 0.83
CA TRP A 28 -22.84 12.55 -0.01
C TRP A 28 -21.51 12.33 0.71
N LEU A 29 -21.38 12.84 1.94
CA LEU A 29 -20.19 12.63 2.77
C LEU A 29 -19.94 11.15 3.06
N ASN A 30 -21.02 10.36 3.19
CA ASN A 30 -20.90 8.92 3.39
C ASN A 30 -20.29 8.22 2.16
N ILE A 31 -20.74 8.58 0.95
CA ILE A 31 -20.21 8.05 -0.31
C ILE A 31 -18.73 8.43 -0.45
N GLU A 32 -18.39 9.72 -0.29
CA GLU A 32 -17.00 10.19 -0.38
C GLU A 32 -16.09 9.46 0.63
N ARG A 33 -16.56 9.30 1.87
CA ARG A 33 -15.84 8.56 2.91
C ARG A 33 -15.65 7.09 2.53
N MET A 34 -16.66 6.48 1.93
CA MET A 34 -16.61 5.09 1.50
C MET A 34 -15.62 4.91 0.35
N ASP A 35 -15.62 5.80 -0.63
CA ASP A 35 -14.67 5.82 -1.75
C ASP A 35 -13.23 5.99 -1.26
N MET A 36 -12.98 6.94 -0.35
CA MET A 36 -11.65 7.08 0.28
C MET A 36 -11.21 5.82 1.03
N ALA A 37 -12.12 5.13 1.72
CA ALA A 37 -11.81 3.89 2.40
C ALA A 37 -11.47 2.76 1.41
N TYR A 38 -12.13 2.70 0.26
CA TYR A 38 -11.79 1.75 -0.81
C TYR A 38 -10.41 2.04 -1.40
N ASP A 39 -10.10 3.30 -1.68
CA ASP A 39 -8.81 3.70 -2.22
C ASP A 39 -7.67 3.39 -1.25
N LEU A 40 -7.85 3.70 0.04
CA LEU A 40 -6.89 3.33 1.08
C LEU A 40 -6.64 1.82 1.12
N ARG A 41 -7.70 1.01 1.11
CA ARG A 41 -7.58 -0.46 1.09
C ARG A 41 -6.86 -0.97 -0.15
N LYS A 42 -7.09 -0.34 -1.31
CA LYS A 42 -6.42 -0.68 -2.56
C LYS A 42 -4.93 -0.35 -2.49
N MET A 43 -4.57 0.81 -1.95
CA MET A 43 -3.17 1.22 -1.74
C MET A 43 -2.47 0.31 -0.74
N GLU A 44 -3.11 0.00 0.39
CA GLU A 44 -2.60 -0.92 1.41
C GLU A 44 -2.34 -2.32 0.81
N LYS A 45 -3.27 -2.83 0.01
CA LYS A 45 -3.08 -4.11 -0.69
C LYS A 45 -1.91 -4.05 -1.66
N SER A 46 -1.77 -2.97 -2.42
CA SER A 46 -0.62 -2.78 -3.33
C SER A 46 0.69 -2.70 -2.58
N LEU A 47 0.72 -2.01 -1.43
CA LEU A 47 1.93 -1.88 -0.61
C LEU A 47 2.35 -3.24 -0.09
N ARG A 48 1.41 -3.97 0.52
CA ARG A 48 1.65 -5.31 1.05
C ARG A 48 2.14 -6.29 0.00
N GLN A 49 1.59 -6.26 -1.21
CA GLN A 49 2.07 -7.08 -2.32
C GLN A 49 3.53 -6.80 -2.69
N LYS A 50 3.95 -5.53 -2.65
CA LYS A 50 5.33 -5.14 -2.92
C LYS A 50 6.27 -5.54 -1.79
N GLU A 51 5.83 -5.38 -0.54
CA GLU A 51 6.58 -5.80 0.64
C GLU A 51 6.79 -7.32 0.66
N ASP A 52 5.74 -8.11 0.42
CA ASP A 52 5.83 -9.58 0.33
C ASP A 52 6.80 -10.02 -0.79
N LEU A 53 6.81 -9.31 -1.92
CA LEU A 53 7.74 -9.58 -3.02
C LEU A 53 9.18 -9.22 -2.63
N ALA A 54 9.39 -8.07 -2.01
CA ALA A 54 10.71 -7.62 -1.56
C ALA A 54 11.29 -8.58 -0.51
N GLU A 55 10.47 -9.09 0.40
CA GLU A 55 10.88 -10.11 1.38
C GLU A 55 11.34 -11.40 0.69
N LYS A 56 10.54 -11.92 -0.26
CA LYS A 56 10.91 -13.12 -1.03
C LYS A 56 12.22 -12.94 -1.79
N LEU A 57 12.38 -11.82 -2.49
CA LEU A 57 13.61 -11.50 -3.21
C LEU A 57 14.81 -11.39 -2.27
N THR A 58 14.61 -10.86 -1.07
CA THR A 58 15.66 -10.78 -0.05
C THR A 58 16.09 -12.17 0.41
N VAL A 59 15.14 -13.08 0.63
CA VAL A 59 15.44 -14.49 0.97
C VAL A 59 16.20 -15.18 -0.16
N GLU A 60 15.74 -15.05 -1.40
CA GLU A 60 16.43 -15.63 -2.57
C GLU A 60 17.83 -15.08 -2.75
N ARG A 61 18.00 -13.76 -2.63
CA ARG A 61 19.31 -13.11 -2.68
C ARG A 61 20.23 -13.66 -1.60
N ASN A 62 19.75 -13.81 -0.37
CA ASN A 62 20.55 -14.36 0.72
C ASN A 62 20.92 -15.83 0.48
N ASN A 63 20.03 -16.60 -0.12
CA ASN A 63 20.32 -17.98 -0.52
C ASN A 63 21.40 -18.04 -1.62
N LEU A 64 21.32 -17.19 -2.64
CA LEU A 64 22.31 -17.10 -3.72
C LEU A 64 23.70 -16.67 -3.22
N VAL A 65 23.73 -15.78 -2.23
CA VAL A 65 24.98 -15.30 -1.60
C VAL A 65 25.45 -16.27 -0.50
N SER A 66 24.74 -17.37 -0.25
CA SER A 66 25.15 -18.33 0.77
C SER A 66 26.52 -18.95 0.43
N PRO A 67 27.39 -19.19 1.43
CA PRO A 67 28.72 -19.76 1.19
C PRO A 67 28.69 -21.10 0.45
N TYR A 68 27.64 -21.89 0.66
CA TYR A 68 27.45 -23.16 -0.03
C TYR A 68 27.23 -22.99 -1.53
N GLU A 69 26.26 -22.15 -1.94
CA GLU A 69 25.99 -21.91 -3.36
C GLU A 69 27.17 -21.18 -4.04
N LEU A 70 27.82 -20.25 -3.33
CA LEU A 70 29.05 -19.61 -3.82
C LEU A 70 30.20 -20.61 -4.03
N LYS A 71 30.42 -21.55 -3.09
CA LYS A 71 31.45 -22.59 -3.23
C LYS A 71 31.15 -23.54 -4.39
N LYS A 72 29.88 -23.90 -4.56
CA LYS A 72 29.40 -24.72 -5.68
C LYS A 72 29.59 -24.01 -7.03
N LEU A 73 29.28 -22.72 -7.11
CA LEU A 73 29.54 -21.91 -8.29
C LEU A 73 31.03 -21.76 -8.57
N ALA A 74 31.84 -21.51 -7.53
CA ALA A 74 33.30 -21.44 -7.64
C ALA A 74 33.87 -22.75 -8.22
N GLY A 75 33.43 -23.91 -7.72
CA GLY A 75 33.81 -25.21 -8.26
C GLY A 75 33.46 -25.39 -9.74
N ARG A 76 32.27 -24.94 -10.17
CA ARG A 76 31.85 -24.96 -11.60
C ARG A 76 32.71 -24.05 -12.48
N LEU A 77 33.15 -22.91 -11.95
CA LEU A 77 33.99 -21.94 -12.66
C LEU A 77 35.49 -22.26 -12.57
N GLY A 78 35.87 -23.38 -11.96
CA GLY A 78 37.29 -23.73 -11.72
C GLY A 78 38.00 -22.79 -10.74
N LEU A 79 37.23 -22.01 -9.98
CA LEU A 79 37.74 -21.09 -8.97
C LEU A 79 37.92 -21.85 -7.65
N GLY A 80 39.13 -21.80 -7.11
CA GLY A 80 39.49 -22.44 -5.85
C GLY A 80 40.48 -21.62 -5.03
N VAL A 81 40.82 -22.11 -3.85
CA VAL A 81 41.93 -21.55 -3.07
C VAL A 81 43.23 -21.82 -3.83
N ALA A 82 44.10 -20.82 -3.93
CA ALA A 82 45.40 -20.98 -4.58
C ALA A 82 46.21 -22.06 -3.85
N ALA A 83 46.81 -22.98 -4.61
CA ALA A 83 47.67 -24.01 -4.03
C ALA A 83 48.96 -23.37 -3.45
N PRO A 84 49.63 -24.00 -2.48
CA PRO A 84 50.91 -23.53 -1.97
C PRO A 84 51.91 -23.31 -3.11
N GLY A 85 52.45 -22.08 -3.23
CA GLY A 85 53.37 -21.68 -4.30
C GLY A 85 52.73 -20.97 -5.50
N GLN A 86 51.41 -20.83 -5.54
CA GLN A 86 50.69 -20.18 -6.64
C GLN A 86 50.37 -18.71 -6.31
N ILE A 87 50.91 -17.75 -7.09
CA ILE A 87 50.68 -16.30 -6.89
C ILE A 87 49.50 -15.84 -7.75
N ARG A 88 48.46 -15.27 -7.12
CA ARG A 88 47.38 -14.56 -7.83
C ARG A 88 47.83 -13.15 -8.20
N ARG A 89 47.73 -12.79 -9.48
CA ARG A 89 47.76 -11.39 -9.93
C ARG A 89 46.33 -10.92 -10.14
N ILE A 90 45.93 -9.88 -9.44
CA ILE A 90 44.69 -9.16 -9.72
C ILE A 90 45.07 -8.20 -10.85
N ALA A 91 44.42 -8.31 -12.01
CA ALA A 91 44.68 -7.39 -13.11
C ALA A 91 44.14 -6.00 -12.73
N ASP A 92 44.97 -4.98 -12.88
CA ASP A 92 44.63 -3.56 -12.68
C ASP A 92 43.60 -3.06 -13.69
#